data_AF-A0A952I0M6-F1
#
_entry.id   AF-A0A952I0M6-F1
#
_cell.length_a   1.000
_cell.length_b   1.000
_cell.length_c   1.000
_cell.angle_alpha   90.00
_cell.angle_beta   90.00
_cell.angle_gamma   90.00
#
_symmetry.space_group_name_H-M   'P 1'
#
loop_
_entity.id
_entity.type
_entity.pdbx_description
1 polymer ?
#
loop_
_entity_poly.entity_id
_entity_poly.type
_entity_poly.pdbx_seq_one_letter_code
_entity_poly.pdbx_strand_id
1 'polypeptide(L)'
;MPNQPGHAQQKFPDEVIVALHEANITATCMPVQIDQGQWQAAFFYVLAPDAPCLSGGQLSGGPFSVVLDADLHEHENGTMIEIGMEIMTPIESSHGVMLFLTGHSSSHFEALNMLSTQQDIPLFIGDQYCSTLLQQRIPVNESFRLGISGLINEAVTRDAVIRMTDRYDPDAVFADTLAKRQMT
;
A
#
# COMPACT_ATOMS: atom_id res chain seq x y z
N MET A 1 1.68 -26.08 -29.78
CA MET A 1 0.60 -26.33 -28.79
C MET A 1 -0.39 -25.18 -28.91
N PRO A 2 -1.71 -25.42 -28.84
CA PRO A 2 -2.71 -24.43 -29.21
C PRO A 2 -2.83 -23.33 -28.16
N ASN A 3 -2.94 -22.08 -28.63
CA ASN A 3 -3.23 -20.87 -27.85
C ASN A 3 -4.49 -21.06 -27.01
N GLN A 4 -4.36 -20.91 -25.69
CA GLN A 4 -5.50 -20.78 -24.79
C GLN A 4 -6.20 -19.43 -25.02
N PRO A 5 -7.54 -19.37 -24.93
CA PRO A 5 -8.32 -18.16 -25.15
C PRO A 5 -7.95 -17.10 -24.11
N GLY A 6 -7.82 -15.85 -24.58
CA GLY A 6 -7.34 -14.72 -23.79
C GLY A 6 -8.02 -14.60 -22.43
N HIS A 7 -7.21 -14.75 -21.37
CA HIS A 7 -7.50 -14.07 -20.13
C HIS A 7 -7.52 -12.58 -20.47
N ALA A 8 -8.69 -11.95 -20.37
CA ALA A 8 -8.74 -10.50 -20.35
C ALA A 8 -7.71 -10.05 -19.31
N GLN A 9 -6.73 -9.28 -19.74
CA GLN A 9 -5.65 -8.82 -18.89
C GLN A 9 -6.30 -8.06 -17.72
N GLN A 10 -6.28 -8.68 -16.54
CA GLN A 10 -7.03 -8.16 -15.40
C GLN A 10 -6.37 -6.85 -14.96
N LYS A 11 -7.08 -5.74 -15.08
CA LYS A 11 -6.59 -4.45 -14.57
C LYS A 11 -6.87 -4.33 -13.07
N PHE A 12 -6.13 -3.43 -12.42
CA PHE A 12 -6.50 -2.98 -11.08
C PHE A 12 -7.91 -2.36 -11.09
N PRO A 13 -8.62 -2.34 -9.95
CA PRO A 13 -9.90 -1.63 -9.84
C PRO A 13 -9.75 -0.15 -10.21
N ASP A 14 -10.77 0.44 -10.84
CA ASP A 14 -10.71 1.83 -11.34
C ASP A 14 -10.36 2.83 -10.23
N GLU A 15 -10.89 2.65 -9.02
CA GLU A 15 -10.60 3.49 -7.84
C GLU A 15 -9.11 3.45 -7.44
N VAL A 16 -8.47 2.29 -7.59
CA VAL A 16 -7.04 2.12 -7.32
C VAL A 16 -6.21 2.82 -8.40
N ILE A 17 -6.61 2.69 -9.67
CA ILE A 17 -5.94 3.35 -10.79
C ILE A 17 -5.98 4.87 -10.62
N VAL A 18 -7.15 5.41 -10.27
CA VAL A 18 -7.32 6.85 -9.99
C VAL A 18 -6.42 7.27 -8.82
N ALA A 19 -6.44 6.54 -7.70
CA ALA A 19 -5.62 6.87 -6.54
C ALA A 19 -4.11 6.88 -6.86
N LEU A 20 -3.62 5.89 -7.61
CA LEU A 20 -2.21 5.80 -8.02
C LEU A 20 -1.80 6.96 -8.95
N HIS A 21 -2.64 7.28 -9.94
CA HIS A 21 -2.35 8.33 -10.92
C HIS A 21 -2.47 9.75 -10.34
N GLU A 22 -3.52 10.03 -9.57
CA GLU A 22 -3.73 11.37 -8.99
C GLU A 22 -2.65 11.70 -7.96
N ALA A 23 -2.22 10.71 -7.16
CA ALA A 23 -1.15 10.88 -6.19
C ALA A 23 0.26 10.74 -6.81
N ASN A 24 0.38 10.29 -8.06
CA ASN A 24 1.64 9.99 -8.74
C ASN A 24 2.56 9.07 -7.89
N ILE A 25 1.97 7.99 -7.36
CA ILE A 25 2.65 7.00 -6.51
C ILE A 25 2.64 5.62 -7.17
N THR A 26 3.58 4.76 -6.77
CA THR A 26 3.72 3.40 -7.30
C THR A 26 3.17 2.31 -6.40
N ALA A 27 2.80 2.64 -5.15
CA ALA A 27 2.26 1.71 -4.18
C ALA A 27 1.06 2.32 -3.46
N THR A 28 0.00 1.54 -3.28
CA THR A 28 -1.15 1.94 -2.46
C THR A 28 -1.76 0.73 -1.75
N CYS A 29 -2.49 1.00 -0.67
CA CYS A 29 -3.30 0.02 0.03
C CYS A 29 -4.73 0.54 0.12
N MET A 30 -5.69 -0.24 -0.37
CA MET A 30 -7.09 0.16 -0.36
C MET A 30 -7.98 -1.00 0.09
N PRO A 31 -9.11 -0.71 0.77
CA PRO A 31 -10.18 -1.68 0.95
C PRO A 31 -10.78 -2.02 -0.42
N VAL A 32 -10.84 -3.30 -0.76
CA VAL A 32 -11.40 -3.79 -2.02
C VAL A 32 -12.18 -5.08 -1.78
N GLN A 33 -13.13 -5.37 -2.66
CA GLN A 33 -13.84 -6.65 -2.63
C GLN A 33 -13.07 -7.72 -3.42
N ILE A 34 -12.65 -8.77 -2.72
CA ILE A 34 -11.91 -9.91 -3.28
C ILE A 34 -12.63 -11.20 -2.83
N ASP A 35 -12.49 -12.29 -3.59
CA ASP A 35 -13.05 -13.63 -3.31
C ASP A 35 -14.54 -13.61 -2.93
N GLN A 36 -15.41 -13.63 -3.93
CA GLN A 36 -16.87 -13.69 -3.69
C GLN A 36 -17.41 -12.49 -2.88
N GLY A 37 -16.76 -11.32 -2.99
CA GLY A 37 -17.26 -10.06 -2.43
C GLY A 37 -16.84 -9.77 -0.99
N GLN A 38 -15.85 -10.49 -0.44
CA GLN A 38 -15.31 -10.19 0.89
C GLN A 38 -14.44 -8.94 0.83
N TRP A 39 -14.72 -7.96 1.68
CA TRP A 39 -13.88 -6.78 1.83
C TRP A 39 -12.56 -7.14 2.51
N GLN A 40 -11.46 -6.79 1.87
CA GLN A 40 -10.10 -6.97 2.36
C GLN A 40 -9.29 -5.72 2.02
N ALA A 41 -8.34 -5.33 2.87
CA ALA A 41 -7.27 -4.43 2.47
C ALA A 41 -6.31 -5.18 1.54
N ALA A 42 -6.02 -4.61 0.38
CA ALA A 42 -5.08 -5.16 -0.58
C ALA A 42 -4.00 -4.14 -0.96
N PHE A 43 -2.80 -4.64 -1.21
CA PHE A 43 -1.68 -3.88 -1.71
C PHE A 43 -1.66 -3.92 -3.24
N PHE A 44 -1.45 -2.75 -3.84
CA PHE A 44 -1.29 -2.58 -5.27
C PHE A 44 0.04 -1.91 -5.52
N TYR A 45 0.87 -2.55 -6.34
CA TYR A 45 2.20 -2.08 -6.67
C TYR A 45 2.39 -2.01 -8.18
N VAL A 46 2.85 -0.87 -8.68
CA VAL A 46 3.18 -0.65 -10.09
C VAL A 46 4.69 -0.71 -10.25
N LEU A 47 5.15 -1.64 -11.07
CA LEU A 47 6.55 -1.70 -11.47
C LEU A 47 6.85 -0.56 -12.46
N ALA A 48 8.02 0.06 -12.29
CA ALA A 48 8.57 0.95 -13.30
C ALA A 48 8.75 0.19 -14.64
N PRO A 49 8.52 0.84 -15.80
CA PRO A 49 8.62 0.17 -17.10
C PRO A 49 9.99 -0.43 -17.41
N ASP A 50 11.03 0.13 -16.80
CA ASP A 50 12.44 -0.26 -16.92
C ASP A 50 12.93 -1.08 -15.72
N ALA A 51 12.02 -1.53 -14.83
CA ALA A 51 12.38 -2.37 -13.68
C ALA A 51 13.17 -3.61 -14.15
N PRO A 52 14.33 -3.93 -13.54
CA PRO A 52 15.19 -5.03 -14.01
C PRO A 52 14.52 -6.41 -14.04
N CYS A 53 13.51 -6.61 -13.21
CA CYS A 53 12.73 -7.84 -13.16
C CYS A 53 11.75 -8.02 -14.33
N LEU A 54 11.57 -6.99 -15.18
CA LEU A 54 10.76 -7.04 -16.39
C LEU A 54 11.58 -7.44 -17.62
N SER A 55 11.09 -8.44 -18.35
CA SER A 55 11.62 -8.83 -19.65
C SER A 55 10.54 -8.67 -20.71
N GLY A 56 10.66 -7.65 -21.55
CA GLY A 56 9.66 -7.34 -22.58
C GLY A 56 8.28 -6.99 -22.00
N GLY A 57 8.25 -6.31 -20.85
CA GLY A 57 7.02 -5.96 -20.13
C GLY A 57 6.37 -7.12 -19.37
N GLN A 58 7.02 -8.28 -19.31
CA GLN A 58 6.56 -9.43 -18.53
C GLN A 58 7.39 -9.59 -17.27
N LEU A 59 6.70 -9.82 -16.15
CA LEU A 59 7.32 -10.20 -14.88
C LEU A 59 7.51 -11.71 -14.85
N SER A 60 8.74 -12.17 -14.73
CA SER A 60 9.05 -13.61 -14.68
C SER A 60 9.24 -14.10 -13.24
N GLY A 61 8.70 -15.28 -12.93
CA GLY A 61 8.79 -15.90 -11.60
C GLY A 61 7.58 -15.62 -10.70
N GLY A 62 7.82 -15.63 -9.39
CA GLY A 62 6.79 -15.50 -8.35
C GLY A 62 6.28 -16.84 -7.79
N PRO A 63 5.65 -16.86 -6.61
CA PRO A 63 5.44 -15.71 -5.72
C PRO A 63 6.76 -15.19 -5.13
N PHE A 64 6.83 -13.89 -4.85
CA PHE A 64 8.02 -13.24 -4.28
C PHE A 64 7.92 -13.18 -2.76
N SER A 65 9.08 -13.20 -2.10
CA SER A 65 9.15 -12.83 -0.69
C SER A 65 8.87 -11.34 -0.54
N VAL A 66 8.08 -10.98 0.46
CA VAL A 66 7.72 -9.58 0.74
C VAL A 66 8.10 -9.28 2.18
N VAL A 67 8.88 -8.22 2.38
CA VAL A 67 9.17 -7.67 3.69
C VAL A 67 8.30 -6.44 3.89
N LEU A 68 7.64 -6.36 5.04
CA LEU A 68 6.82 -5.24 5.43
C LEU A 68 7.39 -4.64 6.71
N ASP A 69 7.49 -3.32 6.72
CA ASP A 69 7.86 -2.55 7.91
C ASP A 69 6.86 -1.39 8.07
N ALA A 70 6.52 -1.05 9.30
CA ALA A 70 5.54 -0.02 9.59
C ALA A 70 6.00 0.90 10.72
N ASP A 71 5.86 2.21 10.49
CA ASP A 71 6.30 3.23 11.43
C ASP A 71 5.23 4.33 11.60
N LEU A 72 5.32 5.07 12.70
CA LEU A 72 4.46 6.21 12.99
C LEU A 72 5.28 7.50 12.94
N HIS A 73 5.00 8.35 11.97
CA HIS A 73 5.54 9.69 11.89
C HIS A 73 4.71 10.65 12.73
N GLU A 74 5.37 11.24 13.74
CA GLU A 74 4.80 12.29 14.57
C GLU A 74 5.02 13.67 13.93
N HIS A 75 3.97 14.48 13.92
CA HIS A 75 4.02 15.87 13.50
C HIS A 75 3.27 16.76 14.49
N GLU A 76 3.60 18.05 14.53
CA GLU A 76 2.91 18.98 15.43
C GLU A 76 1.43 19.20 15.04
N ASN A 77 1.08 18.90 13.79
CA ASN A 77 -0.26 19.06 13.21
C ASN A 77 -1.03 17.74 13.03
N GLY A 78 -0.44 16.59 13.34
CA GLY A 78 -1.10 15.30 13.20
C GLY A 78 -0.12 14.13 13.21
N THR A 79 -0.60 12.96 12.86
CA THR A 79 0.22 11.76 12.73
C THR A 79 0.01 11.09 11.38
N MET A 80 1.01 10.33 10.94
CA MET A 80 0.94 9.56 9.71
C MET A 80 1.60 8.21 9.91
N ILE A 81 0.89 7.15 9.54
CA ILE A 81 1.45 5.80 9.53
C ILE A 81 2.08 5.56 8.17
N GLU A 82 3.30 5.07 8.17
CA GLU A 82 4.00 4.63 6.98
C GLU A 82 4.09 3.11 6.98
N ILE A 83 3.84 2.49 5.84
CA ILE A 83 4.12 1.08 5.61
C ILE A 83 5.06 0.96 4.41
N GLY A 84 6.30 0.57 4.69
CA GLY A 84 7.28 0.18 3.69
C GLY A 84 7.06 -1.25 3.24
N MET A 85 7.20 -1.47 1.93
CA MET A 85 7.12 -2.79 1.31
C MET A 85 8.36 -3.00 0.43
N GLU A 86 9.06 -4.11 0.67
CA GLU A 86 10.14 -4.59 -0.19
C GLU A 86 9.73 -5.92 -0.81
N ILE A 87 9.63 -5.96 -2.14
CA ILE A 87 9.32 -7.15 -2.92
C ILE A 87 10.63 -7.69 -3.47
N MET A 88 11.02 -8.90 -3.05
CA MET A 88 12.27 -9.55 -3.45
C MET A 88 12.14 -10.13 -4.87
N THR A 89 12.12 -9.27 -5.89
CA THR A 89 12.05 -9.68 -7.30
C THR A 89 13.39 -10.23 -7.80
N PRO A 90 13.45 -10.94 -8.93
CA PRO A 90 14.71 -11.38 -9.50
C PRO A 90 15.56 -10.16 -9.87
N ILE A 91 16.88 -10.31 -9.76
CA ILE A 91 17.88 -9.27 -10.05
C ILE A 91 17.96 -8.18 -8.99
N GLU A 92 16.86 -7.49 -8.68
CA GLU A 92 16.83 -6.38 -7.71
C GLU A 92 15.52 -6.37 -6.92
N SER A 93 15.57 -5.89 -5.67
CA SER A 93 14.37 -5.66 -4.87
C SER A 93 13.57 -4.46 -5.39
N SER A 94 12.25 -4.58 -5.39
CA SER A 94 11.35 -3.46 -5.69
C SER A 94 10.81 -2.88 -4.39
N HIS A 95 10.95 -1.57 -4.19
CA HIS A 95 10.52 -0.89 -2.97
C HIS A 95 9.27 -0.05 -3.23
N GLY A 96 8.34 -0.08 -2.29
CA GLY A 96 7.13 0.74 -2.28
C GLY A 96 6.86 1.27 -0.89
N VAL A 97 6.24 2.44 -0.80
CA VAL A 97 5.83 3.02 0.47
C VAL A 97 4.40 3.50 0.37
N MET A 98 3.62 3.19 1.39
CA MET A 98 2.23 3.59 1.54
C MET A 98 2.11 4.47 2.77
N LEU A 99 1.42 5.61 2.63
CA LEU A 99 1.26 6.61 3.68
C LEU A 99 -0.22 6.72 4.07
N PHE A 100 -0.51 6.69 5.36
CA PHE A 100 -1.87 6.67 5.89
C PHE A 100 -2.07 7.78 6.92
N LEU A 101 -3.09 8.61 6.67
CA LEU A 101 -3.56 9.66 7.57
C LEU A 101 -4.80 9.16 8.33
N THR A 102 -4.62 8.68 9.56
CA THR A 102 -5.66 8.02 10.37
C THR A 102 -6.84 8.93 10.70
N GLY A 103 -6.63 10.23 10.83
CA GLY A 103 -7.70 11.17 11.16
C GLY A 103 -8.36 11.88 9.96
N HIS A 104 -7.84 11.73 8.74
CA HIS A 104 -8.31 12.54 7.59
C HIS A 104 -9.10 11.72 6.56
N SER A 105 -8.61 10.53 6.20
CA SER A 105 -9.22 9.70 5.16
C SER A 105 -9.84 8.45 5.76
N SER A 106 -11.16 8.28 5.56
CA SER A 106 -11.88 7.09 6.03
C SER A 106 -11.36 5.81 5.37
N SER A 107 -10.98 5.86 4.09
CA SER A 107 -10.41 4.71 3.39
C SER A 107 -9.05 4.30 3.94
N HIS A 108 -8.21 5.26 4.37
CA HIS A 108 -6.94 4.96 5.03
C HIS A 108 -7.16 4.26 6.37
N PHE A 109 -8.08 4.78 7.19
CA PHE A 109 -8.39 4.17 8.48
C PHE A 109 -9.00 2.78 8.32
N GLU A 110 -9.93 2.60 7.37
CA GLU A 110 -10.54 1.29 7.07
C GLU A 110 -9.49 0.28 6.58
N ALA A 111 -8.59 0.68 5.68
CA ALA A 111 -7.51 -0.16 5.20
C ALA A 111 -6.60 -0.62 6.35
N LEU A 112 -6.14 0.31 7.20
CA LEU A 112 -5.32 -0.01 8.37
C LEU A 112 -6.04 -0.94 9.35
N ASN A 113 -7.32 -0.68 9.62
CA ASN A 113 -8.12 -1.52 10.50
C ASN A 113 -8.26 -2.94 9.93
N MET A 114 -8.51 -3.07 8.63
CA MET A 114 -8.51 -4.36 7.95
C MET A 114 -7.16 -5.05 8.11
N LEU A 115 -6.05 -4.40 7.72
CA LEU A 115 -4.67 -4.93 7.85
C LEU A 115 -4.36 -5.46 9.26
N SER A 116 -4.89 -4.82 10.30
CA SER A 116 -4.70 -5.24 11.69
C SER A 116 -5.39 -6.56 12.06
N THR A 117 -6.29 -7.07 11.21
CA THR A 117 -7.10 -8.27 11.49
C THR A 117 -6.90 -9.41 10.49
N GLN A 118 -6.49 -9.13 9.25
CA GLN A 118 -6.35 -10.15 8.20
C GLN A 118 -5.17 -11.09 8.46
N GLN A 119 -5.31 -12.37 8.12
CA GLN A 119 -4.21 -13.35 8.23
C GLN A 119 -3.26 -13.33 7.04
N ASP A 120 -3.72 -12.80 5.93
CA ASP A 120 -2.94 -12.57 4.73
C ASP A 120 -3.40 -11.28 4.04
N ILE A 121 -2.50 -10.67 3.26
CA ILE A 121 -2.75 -9.44 2.51
C ILE A 121 -2.64 -9.78 1.02
N PRO A 122 -3.73 -9.62 0.25
CA PRO A 122 -3.65 -9.70 -1.21
C PRO A 122 -2.69 -8.64 -1.75
N LEU A 123 -1.74 -9.06 -2.57
CA LEU A 123 -0.81 -8.18 -3.29
C LEU A 123 -1.03 -8.36 -4.79
N PHE A 124 -1.26 -7.25 -5.48
CA PHE A 124 -1.33 -7.14 -6.93
C PHE A 124 -0.14 -6.34 -7.43
N ILE A 125 0.65 -6.94 -8.31
CA ILE A 125 1.77 -6.28 -8.99
C ILE A 125 1.35 -6.04 -10.43
N GLY A 126 1.45 -4.80 -10.89
CA GLY A 126 1.02 -4.36 -12.21
C GLY A 126 2.12 -3.64 -12.98
N ASP A 127 1.86 -3.45 -14.27
CA ASP A 127 2.67 -2.58 -15.13
C ASP A 127 2.25 -1.11 -14.97
N GLN A 128 2.95 -0.22 -15.68
CA GLN A 128 2.66 1.22 -15.75
C GLN A 128 1.25 1.56 -16.26
N TYR A 129 0.51 0.60 -16.82
CA TYR A 129 -0.87 0.77 -17.27
C TYR A 129 -1.88 0.15 -16.29
N CYS A 130 -1.42 -0.21 -15.09
CA CYS A 130 -2.15 -0.90 -14.05
C CYS A 130 -2.76 -2.24 -14.53
N SER A 131 -2.12 -2.88 -15.50
CA SER A 131 -2.46 -4.24 -15.92
C SER A 131 -1.76 -5.21 -14.96
N THR A 132 -2.52 -6.12 -14.34
CA THR A 132 -1.96 -7.06 -13.36
C THR A 132 -1.00 -8.01 -14.05
N LEU A 133 0.24 -8.02 -13.58
CA LEU A 133 1.31 -8.94 -13.99
C LEU A 133 1.38 -10.15 -13.07
N LEU A 134 1.16 -9.95 -11.76
CA LEU A 134 1.16 -11.01 -10.76
C LEU A 134 0.17 -10.69 -9.64
N GLN A 135 -0.47 -11.73 -9.11
CA GLN A 135 -1.26 -11.67 -7.88
C GLN A 135 -0.74 -12.73 -6.91
N GLN A 136 -0.54 -12.34 -5.64
CA GLN A 136 -0.14 -13.25 -4.57
C GLN A 136 -0.79 -12.85 -3.24
N ARG A 137 -0.63 -13.70 -2.21
CA ARG A 137 -1.03 -13.40 -0.83
C ARG A 137 0.20 -13.35 0.05
N ILE A 138 0.31 -12.30 0.85
CA ILE A 138 1.39 -12.13 1.84
C ILE A 138 0.86 -12.63 3.18
N PRO A 139 1.32 -13.77 3.71
CA PRO A 139 0.93 -14.21 5.04
C PRO A 139 1.47 -13.23 6.09
N VAL A 140 0.61 -12.82 7.03
CA VAL A 140 0.99 -11.93 8.14
C VAL A 140 0.84 -12.64 9.48
N ASN A 141 1.87 -12.50 10.32
CA ASN A 141 1.86 -13.08 11.65
C ASN A 141 1.09 -12.19 12.64
N GLU A 142 0.89 -12.70 13.85
CA GLU A 142 0.19 -11.98 14.92
C GLU A 142 0.94 -10.72 15.35
N SER A 143 2.28 -10.76 15.38
CA SER A 143 3.10 -9.60 15.77
C SER A 143 2.90 -8.41 14.83
N PHE A 144 2.84 -8.63 13.52
CA PHE A 144 2.55 -7.59 12.54
C PHE A 144 1.16 -6.99 12.79
N ARG A 145 0.13 -7.83 12.91
CA ARG A 145 -1.25 -7.40 13.18
C ARG A 145 -1.35 -6.54 14.45
N LEU A 146 -0.75 -7.01 15.55
CA LEU A 146 -0.71 -6.28 16.82
C LEU A 146 0.09 -4.98 16.70
N GLY A 147 1.19 -4.98 15.93
CA GLY A 147 1.96 -3.78 15.62
C GLY A 147 1.09 -2.73 14.94
N ILE A 148 0.40 -3.10 13.85
CA ILE A 148 -0.52 -2.20 13.15
C ILE A 148 -1.64 -1.69 14.08
N SER A 149 -2.26 -2.56 14.88
CA SER A 149 -3.25 -2.12 15.88
C SER A 149 -2.67 -1.12 16.89
N GLY A 150 -1.42 -1.33 17.34
CA GLY A 150 -0.70 -0.41 18.21
C GLY A 150 -0.52 0.97 17.57
N LEU A 151 -0.01 1.00 16.35
CA LEU A 151 0.19 2.24 15.58
C LEU A 151 -1.13 3.00 15.37
N ILE A 152 -2.22 2.29 15.03
CA ILE A 152 -3.56 2.91 14.88
C ILE A 152 -4.01 3.58 16.18
N ASN A 153 -3.92 2.87 17.30
CA ASN A 153 -4.36 3.41 18.59
C ASN A 153 -3.55 4.64 19.01
N GLU A 154 -2.25 4.60 18.79
CA GLU A 154 -1.34 5.69 19.10
C GLU A 154 -1.61 6.92 18.22
N ALA A 155 -1.74 6.72 16.91
CA ALA A 155 -2.08 7.75 15.93
C ALA A 155 -3.42 8.43 16.26
N VAL A 156 -4.48 7.64 16.50
CA VAL A 156 -5.81 8.16 16.87
C VAL A 156 -5.77 8.95 18.17
N THR A 157 -5.05 8.45 19.18
CA THR A 157 -4.93 9.12 20.48
C THR A 157 -4.22 10.47 20.34
N ARG A 158 -3.11 10.51 19.59
CA ARG A 158 -2.38 11.76 19.34
C ARG A 158 -3.18 12.75 18.51
N ASP A 159 -3.78 12.31 17.41
CA ASP A 159 -4.62 13.14 16.55
C ASP A 159 -5.78 13.78 17.35
N ALA A 160 -6.39 13.02 18.27
CA ALA A 160 -7.43 13.54 19.16
C ALA A 160 -6.91 14.67 20.05
N VAL A 161 -5.72 14.54 20.63
CA VAL A 161 -5.10 15.59 21.45
C VAL A 161 -4.76 16.81 20.61
N ILE A 162 -4.20 16.64 19.41
CA ILE A 162 -3.83 17.75 18.52
C ILE A 162 -5.07 18.55 18.10
N ARG A 163 -6.19 17.86 17.80
CA ARG A 163 -7.48 18.48 17.50
C ARG A 163 -8.00 19.36 18.63
N MET A 164 -7.77 18.98 19.89
CA MET A 164 -8.14 19.81 21.04
C MET A 164 -7.33 21.12 21.12
N THR A 165 -6.28 21.27 20.33
CA THR A 165 -5.45 22.48 20.28
C THR A 165 -5.69 23.35 19.04
N ASP A 166 -6.68 23.04 18.21
CA ASP A 166 -7.01 23.72 16.95
C ASP A 166 -5.84 23.79 15.94
N ARG A 167 -4.82 22.93 16.10
CA ARG A 167 -3.63 22.85 15.23
C ARG A 167 -3.66 21.69 14.25
N TYR A 168 -4.72 20.89 14.25
CA TYR A 168 -4.80 19.70 13.43
C TYR A 168 -4.89 20.06 11.94
N ASP A 169 -3.85 19.70 11.19
CA ASP A 169 -3.69 19.94 9.76
C ASP A 169 -2.99 18.73 9.12
N PRO A 170 -3.75 17.72 8.66
CA PRO A 170 -3.20 16.50 8.10
C PRO A 170 -2.55 16.71 6.72
N ASP A 171 -2.95 17.75 5.98
CA ASP A 171 -2.35 18.09 4.68
C ASP A 171 -0.93 18.61 4.88
N ALA A 172 -0.71 19.42 5.93
CA ALA A 172 0.64 19.85 6.32
C ALA A 172 1.54 18.67 6.71
N VAL A 173 1.02 17.68 7.45
CA VAL A 173 1.78 16.45 7.80
C VAL A 173 2.24 15.70 6.54
N PHE A 174 1.33 15.54 5.59
CA PHE A 174 1.61 14.82 4.35
C PHE A 174 2.64 15.55 3.49
N ALA A 175 2.46 16.87 3.30
CA ALA A 175 3.37 17.71 2.53
C ALA A 175 4.80 17.68 3.11
N ASP A 176 4.95 17.82 4.43
CA ASP A 176 6.25 17.82 5.10
C ASP A 176 6.94 16.45 5.00
N THR A 177 6.18 15.36 5.06
CA THR A 177 6.77 14.02 4.96
C THR A 177 7.20 13.70 3.53
N LEU A 178 6.42 14.11 2.52
CA LEU A 178 6.84 14.01 1.12
C LEU A 178 8.10 14.85 0.85
N ALA A 179 8.16 16.07 1.38
CA ALA A 179 9.32 16.95 1.21
C ALA A 179 10.60 16.34 1.80
N LYS A 180 10.52 15.76 3.01
CA LYS A 180 11.66 15.06 3.63
C LYS A 180 12.14 13.89 2.77
N ARG A 181 11.23 13.11 2.18
CA ARG A 181 11.55 11.97 1.33
C ARG A 181 12.20 12.36 0.00
N GLN A 182 11.83 13.49 -0.59
CA GLN A 182 12.46 13.98 -1.84
C GLN A 182 13.89 14.51 -1.63
N MET A 183 14.28 14.81 -0.39
CA MET A 183 15.62 15.29 -0.03
C MET A 183 16.60 14.18 0.36
N THR A 184 16.15 12.93 0.39
CA THR A 184 16.95 11.75 0.75
C THR A 184 17.31 10.94 -0.48
#